data_AF-A0A7C1N1P5-F1
#
_entry.id   AF-A0A7C1N1P5-F1
#
_cell.length_a   1.000
_cell.length_b   1.000
_cell.length_c   1.000
_cell.angle_alpha   90.00
_cell.angle_beta   90.00
_cell.angle_gamma   90.00
#
_symmetry.space_group_name_H-M   'P 1'
#
loop_
_entity.id
_entity.type
_entity.pdbx_description
1 polymer ?
#
loop_
_entity_poly.entity_id
_entity_poly.type
_entity_poly.pdbx_seq_one_letter_code
_entity_poly.pdbx_strand_id
1 'polypeptide(L)'
;MPTTSASFNLEKVLEALLITSKNEGSSTGSKTYAKGETFNSVSPVDGKTIAQVTTTTPEEYNQVLETATAAFKTWRKMPAPHRGEIVRQFNDELRRLKEPLGQLVSYEMGKSYQEGLGEVQEMIDICDFAVGLSRQLHGLTMHSERPGHRMYEQYHPLGVVGIISAFNFPVAVWAWNTALAWVCGDVTVWKPSEKTPLTGVACQHIAARIFKENNLPEGISNLISGDYKVGELMTKDSRVPLISATGSIKMGKKVAAVVGERLGKTLLELGGNNAIIVTPDADLKMTVIGAVFGAVGTAGQRCTSTRRLIVHESRYDQVKNALVEAYKQLRIGDPLDENNHVGPVIDKDAVKNYQKALDEVVKAGGHLLVEGGVLEGEGYESGCYVKPAIAEASNNYEIVQHETFAPILYLLKYSGDVENALDLQNGVKQGLSSAIMTNNLREAERFLSVEGSDCGIANVNIGTSGAEIGGAFGGEKETGGGRESGSDAWKIYMRRQTNTINYTTELPLAQGIKFDL
;
A
#
# COMPACT_ATOMS: atom_id res chain seq x y z
N MET A 1 -8.13 20.34 25.64
CA MET A 1 -7.26 21.52 25.43
C MET A 1 -6.47 21.26 24.17
N PRO A 2 -6.44 22.15 23.17
CA PRO A 2 -5.56 21.94 22.04
C PRO A 2 -4.14 22.11 22.56
N THR A 3 -3.41 21.01 22.65
CA THR A 3 -1.95 21.05 22.83
C THR A 3 -1.40 21.84 21.66
N THR A 4 -0.84 23.01 21.94
CA THR A 4 -0.03 23.78 20.99
C THR A 4 0.92 22.82 20.30
N SER A 5 0.77 22.59 18.99
CA SER A 5 1.71 21.75 18.24
C SER A 5 3.10 22.29 18.48
N ALA A 6 4.01 21.47 18.99
CA ALA A 6 5.42 21.85 19.03
C ALA A 6 5.80 22.28 17.61
N SER A 7 6.38 23.48 17.45
CA SER A 7 6.79 23.99 16.14
C SER A 7 7.67 22.93 15.46
N PHE A 8 7.28 22.49 14.25
CA PHE A 8 8.05 21.52 13.48
C PHE A 8 9.51 21.95 13.40
N ASN A 9 10.41 21.05 13.78
CA ASN A 9 11.85 21.26 13.73
C ASN A 9 12.45 20.09 12.95
N LEU A 10 12.73 20.34 11.68
CA LEU A 10 13.27 19.32 10.77
C LEU A 10 14.58 18.72 11.31
N GLU A 11 15.49 19.53 11.84
CA GLU A 11 16.78 19.04 12.36
C GLU A 11 16.58 18.00 13.48
N LYS A 12 15.68 18.27 14.43
CA LYS A 12 15.33 17.31 15.50
C LYS A 12 14.68 16.04 14.97
N VAL A 13 13.83 16.15 13.95
CA VAL A 13 13.21 14.99 13.30
C VAL A 13 14.26 14.12 12.63
N LEU A 14 15.16 14.72 11.85
CA LEU A 14 16.23 14.01 11.16
C LEU A 14 17.20 13.37 12.17
N GLU A 15 17.57 14.09 13.23
CA GLU A 15 18.43 13.56 14.31
C GLU A 15 17.80 12.33 14.99
N ALA A 16 16.50 12.41 15.33
CA ALA A 16 15.78 11.30 15.97
C ALA A 16 15.71 10.04 15.11
N LEU A 17 15.77 10.19 13.78
CA LEU A 17 15.70 9.11 12.79
C LEU A 17 17.08 8.73 12.21
N LEU A 18 18.15 9.31 12.77
CA LEU A 18 19.53 9.11 12.33
C LEU A 18 19.77 9.46 10.85
N ILE A 19 19.03 10.43 10.34
CA ILE A 19 19.15 10.92 8.96
C ILE A 19 20.16 12.06 8.94
N THR A 20 21.11 11.99 8.02
CA THR A 20 22.13 13.02 7.82
C THR A 20 21.88 13.77 6.50
N SER A 21 22.71 14.76 6.19
CA SER A 21 22.61 15.49 4.90
C SER A 21 22.89 14.60 3.68
N LYS A 22 23.63 13.50 3.84
CA LYS A 22 23.92 12.51 2.80
C LYS A 22 23.83 11.09 3.37
N ASN A 23 22.86 10.33 2.90
CA ASN A 23 22.53 9.00 3.40
C ASN A 23 22.95 7.94 2.39
N GLU A 24 23.37 6.79 2.92
CA GLU A 24 23.76 5.64 2.14
C GLU A 24 22.50 4.86 1.72
N GLY A 25 22.23 4.77 0.43
CA GLY A 25 20.99 4.18 -0.07
C GLY A 25 20.99 2.66 -0.23
N SER A 26 22.09 1.98 0.09
CA SER A 26 22.19 0.52 0.10
C SER A 26 22.53 0.04 1.51
N SER A 27 21.82 -0.96 2.05
CA SER A 27 22.05 -1.49 3.41
C SER A 27 21.72 -2.98 3.52
N THR A 28 22.50 -3.72 4.33
CA THR A 28 22.17 -5.10 4.75
C THR A 28 21.72 -5.21 6.21
N GLY A 29 21.44 -4.07 6.84
CA GLY A 29 21.26 -3.98 8.28
C GLY A 29 22.14 -2.86 8.82
N SER A 30 23.14 -3.20 9.63
CA SER A 30 24.08 -2.22 10.18
C SER A 30 25.17 -1.83 9.19
N LYS A 31 25.41 -2.63 8.14
CA LYS A 31 26.37 -2.29 7.07
C LYS A 31 25.65 -1.59 5.93
N THR A 32 26.32 -0.58 5.38
CA THR A 32 25.78 0.31 4.36
C THR A 32 26.78 0.50 3.21
N TYR A 33 26.28 0.91 2.04
CA TYR A 33 27.06 1.12 0.83
C TYR A 33 26.58 2.36 0.06
N ALA A 34 27.50 3.05 -0.60
CA ALA A 34 27.27 4.38 -1.16
C ALA A 34 28.13 4.71 -2.41
N LYS A 35 28.31 3.74 -3.32
CA LYS A 35 29.12 3.88 -4.54
C LYS A 35 28.37 4.48 -5.74
N GLY A 36 27.04 4.47 -5.73
CA GLY A 36 26.25 5.05 -6.82
C GLY A 36 26.14 6.57 -6.77
N GLU A 37 25.47 7.12 -7.78
CA GLU A 37 25.20 8.55 -7.89
C GLU A 37 24.24 9.02 -6.80
N THR A 38 24.38 10.26 -6.34
CA THR A 38 23.49 10.87 -5.36
C THR A 38 22.28 11.52 -6.02
N PHE A 39 21.10 11.37 -5.42
CA PHE A 39 19.89 12.11 -5.76
C PHE A 39 19.31 12.81 -4.52
N ASN A 40 18.52 13.86 -4.75
CA ASN A 40 17.93 14.66 -3.68
C ASN A 40 16.54 14.12 -3.31
N SER A 41 16.26 14.00 -2.02
CA SER A 41 14.88 14.01 -1.52
C SER A 41 14.43 15.46 -1.38
N VAL A 42 13.34 15.82 -2.05
CA VAL A 42 12.83 17.19 -2.12
C VAL A 42 11.41 17.19 -1.57
N SER A 43 11.14 18.08 -0.60
CA SER A 43 9.81 18.17 0.00
C SER A 43 8.82 18.81 -0.98
N PRO A 44 7.63 18.23 -1.19
CA PRO A 44 6.55 18.90 -1.92
C PRO A 44 5.93 20.07 -1.13
N VAL A 45 6.24 20.19 0.17
CA VAL A 45 5.68 21.23 1.06
C VAL A 45 6.23 22.60 0.72
N ASP A 46 7.55 22.72 0.53
CA ASP A 46 8.22 24.01 0.28
C ASP A 46 9.24 23.96 -0.87
N GLY A 47 9.39 22.80 -1.53
CA GLY A 47 10.31 22.62 -2.66
C GLY A 47 11.78 22.54 -2.26
N LYS A 48 12.11 22.48 -0.96
CA LYS A 48 13.49 22.41 -0.48
C LYS A 48 14.01 20.97 -0.47
N THR A 49 15.31 20.83 -0.70
CA THR A 49 16.01 19.56 -0.49
C THR A 49 16.06 19.26 1.01
N ILE A 50 15.58 18.07 1.39
CA ILE A 50 15.64 17.58 2.77
C ILE A 50 17.03 17.01 3.05
N ALA A 51 17.45 16.04 2.24
CA ALA A 51 18.78 15.42 2.27
C ALA A 51 19.05 14.67 0.95
N GLN A 52 20.25 14.10 0.81
CA GLN A 52 20.64 13.29 -0.34
C GLN A 52 20.69 11.80 -0.01
N VAL A 53 20.47 10.95 -1.01
CA VAL A 53 20.61 9.49 -0.92
C VAL A 53 21.42 8.98 -2.11
N THR A 54 22.30 8.01 -1.90
CA THR A 54 23.02 7.34 -3.01
C THR A 54 22.16 6.27 -3.68
N THR A 55 22.25 6.15 -5.00
CA THR A 55 21.66 5.05 -5.75
C THR A 55 22.46 3.75 -5.53
N THR A 56 21.78 2.62 -5.60
CA THR A 56 22.39 1.29 -5.52
C THR A 56 22.98 0.91 -6.88
N THR A 57 24.27 0.55 -6.90
CA THR A 57 24.91 0.01 -8.11
C THR A 57 24.60 -1.49 -8.28
N PRO A 58 24.77 -2.08 -9.48
CA PRO A 58 24.63 -3.52 -9.67
C PRO A 58 25.52 -4.37 -8.75
N GLU A 59 26.73 -3.89 -8.45
CA GLU A 59 27.68 -4.57 -7.56
C GLU A 59 27.17 -4.55 -6.11
N GLU A 60 26.67 -3.40 -5.64
CA GLU A 60 26.08 -3.28 -4.30
C GLU A 60 24.81 -4.11 -4.18
N TYR A 61 23.94 -4.09 -5.20
CA TYR A 61 22.76 -4.95 -5.25
C TYR A 61 23.16 -6.42 -5.09
N ASN A 62 24.19 -6.89 -5.80
CA ASN A 62 24.65 -8.27 -5.66
C ASN A 62 25.18 -8.57 -4.25
N GLN A 63 25.93 -7.65 -3.63
CA GLN A 63 26.42 -7.79 -2.25
C GLN A 63 25.25 -7.87 -1.24
N VAL A 64 24.22 -7.04 -1.42
CA VAL A 64 22.99 -7.08 -0.62
C VAL A 64 22.31 -8.44 -0.74
N LEU A 65 22.13 -8.95 -1.96
CA LEU A 65 21.45 -10.23 -2.21
C LEU A 65 22.24 -11.44 -1.71
N GLU A 66 23.56 -11.43 -1.83
CA GLU A 66 24.42 -12.47 -1.23
C GLU A 66 24.27 -12.51 0.29
N THR A 67 24.28 -11.34 0.93
CA THR A 67 24.12 -11.20 2.38
C THR A 67 22.72 -11.66 2.82
N ALA A 68 21.67 -11.22 2.13
CA ALA A 68 20.30 -11.66 2.40
C ALA A 68 20.13 -13.18 2.27
N THR A 69 20.64 -13.76 1.18
CA THR A 69 20.58 -15.21 0.93
C THR A 69 21.33 -16.01 2.00
N ALA A 70 22.44 -15.48 2.52
CA ALA A 70 23.18 -16.08 3.62
C ALA A 70 22.38 -15.99 4.94
N ALA A 71 21.83 -14.82 5.26
CA ALA A 71 21.03 -14.57 6.46
C ALA A 71 19.80 -15.48 6.55
N PHE A 72 19.12 -15.69 5.43
CA PHE A 72 17.95 -16.56 5.33
C PHE A 72 18.22 -17.97 5.86
N LYS A 73 19.41 -18.54 5.63
CA LYS A 73 19.77 -19.89 6.09
C LYS A 73 19.74 -20.02 7.61
N THR A 74 20.03 -18.93 8.31
CA THR A 74 19.99 -18.84 9.78
C THR A 74 18.60 -18.44 10.25
N TRP A 75 18.04 -17.37 9.69
CA TRP A 75 16.74 -16.80 10.08
C TRP A 75 15.60 -17.81 10.00
N ARG A 76 15.52 -18.59 8.91
CA ARG A 76 14.47 -19.60 8.72
C ARG A 76 14.45 -20.71 9.77
N LYS A 77 15.56 -20.94 10.47
CA LYS A 77 15.68 -21.96 11.53
C LYS A 77 15.22 -21.44 12.90
N MET A 78 15.13 -20.12 13.08
CA MET A 78 14.57 -19.55 14.30
C MET A 78 13.08 -19.89 14.37
N PRO A 79 12.55 -20.41 15.50
CA PRO A 79 11.12 -20.69 15.63
C PRO A 79 10.26 -19.45 15.37
N ALA A 80 9.12 -19.62 14.70
CA ALA A 80 8.23 -18.51 14.34
C ALA A 80 7.85 -17.60 15.54
N PRO A 81 7.51 -18.12 16.74
CA PRO A 81 7.24 -17.26 17.89
C PRO A 81 8.44 -16.41 18.35
N HIS A 82 9.67 -16.87 18.16
CA HIS A 82 10.87 -16.07 18.46
C HIS A 82 11.09 -14.99 17.41
N ARG A 83 10.76 -15.26 16.13
CA ARG A 83 10.72 -14.21 15.10
C ARG A 83 9.65 -13.17 15.41
N GLY A 84 8.49 -13.60 15.92
CA GLY A 84 7.45 -12.72 16.45
C GLY A 84 7.96 -11.78 17.56
N GLU A 85 8.78 -12.27 18.49
CA GLU A 85 9.39 -11.41 19.52
C GLU A 85 10.30 -10.31 18.92
N ILE A 86 11.02 -10.59 17.84
CA ILE A 86 11.81 -9.56 17.15
C ILE A 86 10.89 -8.48 16.53
N VAL A 87 9.78 -8.91 15.91
CA VAL A 87 8.77 -7.99 15.36
C VAL A 87 8.10 -7.16 16.46
N ARG A 88 7.89 -7.73 17.65
CA ARG A 88 7.38 -7.02 18.83
C ARG A 88 8.35 -5.93 19.32
N GLN A 89 9.65 -6.16 19.29
CA GLN A 89 10.64 -5.13 19.66
C GLN A 89 10.72 -4.02 18.62
N PHE A 90 10.55 -4.36 17.33
CA PHE A 90 10.39 -3.36 16.27
C PHE A 90 9.13 -2.50 16.48
N ASN A 91 8.01 -3.10 16.89
CA ASN A 91 6.79 -2.38 17.29
C ASN A 91 7.06 -1.37 18.42
N ASP A 92 7.75 -1.76 19.50
CA ASP A 92 8.07 -0.86 20.61
C ASP A 92 8.87 0.37 20.14
N GLU A 93 9.84 0.16 19.25
CA GLU A 93 10.67 1.24 18.72
C GLU A 93 9.89 2.16 17.77
N LEU A 94 8.97 1.61 16.97
CA LEU A 94 8.01 2.41 16.18
C LEU A 94 7.11 3.25 17.08
N ARG A 95 6.61 2.71 18.20
CA ARG A 95 5.83 3.48 19.18
C ARG A 95 6.64 4.65 19.74
N ARG A 96 7.92 4.43 20.05
CA ARG A 96 8.83 5.47 20.55
C ARG A 96 9.10 6.56 19.50
N LEU A 97 9.20 6.19 18.22
CA LEU A 97 9.54 7.08 17.11
C LEU A 97 8.33 7.52 16.27
N LYS A 98 7.11 7.27 16.75
CA LYS A 98 5.87 7.54 16.01
C LYS A 98 5.78 8.99 15.54
N GLU A 99 6.03 9.92 16.44
CA GLU A 99 5.96 11.36 16.15
C GLU A 99 7.01 11.80 15.11
N PRO A 100 8.32 11.60 15.32
CA PRO A 100 9.32 12.03 14.32
C PRO A 100 9.15 11.32 12.97
N LEU A 101 8.81 10.03 12.94
CA LEU A 101 8.57 9.32 11.69
C LEU A 101 7.32 9.85 10.97
N GLY A 102 6.24 10.11 11.71
CA GLY A 102 5.02 10.70 11.16
C GLY A 102 5.26 12.10 10.58
N GLN A 103 6.04 12.94 11.28
CA GLN A 103 6.44 14.26 10.77
C GLN A 103 7.28 14.15 9.50
N LEU A 104 8.23 13.21 9.44
CA LEU A 104 9.02 12.97 8.23
C LEU A 104 8.14 12.49 7.07
N VAL A 105 7.19 11.57 7.31
CA VAL A 105 6.23 11.13 6.28
C VAL A 105 5.44 12.32 5.75
N SER A 106 4.90 13.18 6.62
CA SER A 106 4.14 14.35 6.20
C SER A 106 4.98 15.36 5.41
N TYR A 107 6.22 15.59 5.82
CA TYR A 107 7.08 16.57 5.16
C TYR A 107 7.71 16.04 3.86
N GLU A 108 8.12 14.78 3.81
CA GLU A 108 8.73 14.17 2.61
C GLU A 108 7.68 13.77 1.56
N MET A 109 6.52 13.25 1.98
CA MET A 109 5.46 12.79 1.06
C MET A 109 4.38 13.86 0.78
N GLY A 110 4.05 14.70 1.77
CA GLY A 110 3.05 15.78 1.63
C GLY A 110 1.66 15.48 2.22
N LYS A 111 1.46 14.34 2.90
CA LYS A 111 0.18 14.04 3.59
C LYS A 111 0.05 14.76 4.92
N SER A 112 -1.18 15.00 5.38
CA SER A 112 -1.42 15.69 6.66
C SER A 112 -0.73 14.99 7.83
N TYR A 113 -0.39 15.75 8.87
CA TYR A 113 0.30 15.24 10.05
C TYR A 113 -0.43 14.06 10.70
N GLN A 114 -1.75 14.15 10.81
CA GLN A 114 -2.57 13.09 11.38
C GLN A 114 -2.54 11.82 10.53
N GLU A 115 -2.46 11.94 9.20
CA GLU A 115 -2.27 10.78 8.33
C GLU A 115 -0.84 10.22 8.40
N GLY A 116 0.18 11.06 8.57
CA GLY A 116 1.55 10.62 8.84
C GLY A 116 1.65 9.80 10.13
N LEU A 117 1.06 10.31 11.22
CA LEU A 117 0.94 9.57 12.48
C LEU A 117 0.11 8.30 12.35
N GLY A 118 -0.99 8.37 11.58
CA GLY A 118 -1.85 7.23 11.30
C GLY A 118 -1.13 6.13 10.53
N GLU A 119 -0.30 6.49 9.56
CA GLU A 119 0.48 5.52 8.81
C GLU A 119 1.51 4.80 9.68
N VAL A 120 2.18 5.51 10.60
CA VAL A 120 3.08 4.84 11.56
C VAL A 120 2.28 4.00 12.56
N GLN A 121 1.05 4.39 12.89
CA GLN A 121 0.15 3.57 13.70
C GLN A 121 -0.21 2.24 13.00
N GLU A 122 -0.46 2.26 11.68
CA GLU A 122 -0.67 1.05 10.89
C GLU A 122 0.55 0.11 10.95
N MET A 123 1.78 0.65 10.92
CA MET A 123 3.00 -0.15 11.09
C MET A 123 3.08 -0.82 12.47
N ILE A 124 2.69 -0.09 13.52
CA ILE A 124 2.64 -0.59 14.89
C ILE A 124 1.63 -1.74 14.94
N ASP A 125 0.39 -1.49 14.52
CA ASP A 125 -0.70 -2.43 14.69
C ASP A 125 -0.51 -3.71 13.85
N ILE A 126 0.11 -3.64 12.66
CA ILE A 126 0.46 -4.85 11.90
C ILE A 126 1.56 -5.68 12.58
N CYS A 127 2.48 -5.04 13.30
CA CYS A 127 3.48 -5.77 14.06
C CYS A 127 2.83 -6.54 15.21
N ASP A 128 1.86 -5.93 15.91
CA ASP A 128 1.11 -6.63 16.97
C ASP A 128 0.27 -7.80 16.40
N PHE A 129 -0.37 -7.61 15.25
CA PHE A 129 -1.04 -8.68 14.52
C PHE A 129 -0.06 -9.81 14.15
N ALA A 130 1.11 -9.47 13.60
CA ALA A 130 2.13 -10.44 13.20
C ALA A 130 2.71 -11.22 14.39
N VAL A 131 2.80 -10.62 15.57
CA VAL A 131 3.19 -11.31 16.82
C VAL A 131 2.21 -12.44 17.13
N GLY A 132 0.89 -12.17 17.07
CA GLY A 132 -0.14 -13.19 17.23
C GLY A 132 -0.03 -14.27 16.14
N LEU A 133 0.06 -13.83 14.89
CA LEU A 133 0.16 -14.71 13.73
C LEU A 133 1.40 -15.62 13.75
N SER A 134 2.51 -15.20 14.36
CA SER A 134 3.72 -16.01 14.51
C SER A 134 3.48 -17.34 15.27
N ARG A 135 2.37 -17.44 16.01
CA ARG A 135 1.91 -18.64 16.72
C ARG A 135 0.80 -19.39 15.97
N GLN A 136 0.36 -18.87 14.83
CA GLN A 136 -0.83 -19.32 14.08
C GLN A 136 -0.54 -19.61 12.60
N LEU A 137 0.74 -19.79 12.22
CA LEU A 137 1.15 -20.26 10.88
C LEU A 137 0.76 -21.74 10.69
N HIS A 138 -0.55 -22.01 10.69
CA HIS A 138 -1.14 -23.34 10.73
C HIS A 138 -1.09 -24.01 9.35
N GLY A 139 -1.05 -25.35 9.40
CA GLY A 139 -1.40 -26.21 8.27
C GLY A 139 -2.70 -26.97 8.55
N LEU A 140 -3.03 -27.92 7.68
CA LEU A 140 -4.20 -28.79 7.84
C LEU A 140 -3.74 -30.23 8.12
N THR A 141 -4.39 -30.91 9.08
CA THR A 141 -4.25 -32.37 9.22
C THR A 141 -5.44 -33.04 8.57
N MET A 142 -5.20 -34.05 7.74
CA MET A 142 -6.24 -34.74 6.96
C MET A 142 -6.11 -36.25 7.10
N HIS A 143 -7.22 -36.97 7.00
CA HIS A 143 -7.19 -38.43 7.02
C HIS A 143 -6.68 -38.98 5.68
N SER A 144 -5.68 -39.87 5.74
CA SER A 144 -5.24 -40.61 4.56
C SER A 144 -6.22 -41.75 4.27
N GLU A 145 -6.51 -42.00 3.00
CA GLU A 145 -7.22 -43.20 2.55
C GLU A 145 -6.38 -44.48 2.69
N ARG A 146 -5.06 -44.35 2.91
CA ARG A 146 -4.13 -45.48 3.04
C ARG A 146 -4.00 -45.88 4.51
N PRO A 147 -4.25 -47.16 4.86
CA PRO A 147 -3.93 -47.67 6.20
C PRO A 147 -2.46 -47.41 6.55
N GLY A 148 -2.17 -47.09 7.81
CA GLY A 148 -0.78 -46.87 8.23
C GLY A 148 -0.15 -45.55 7.79
N HIS A 149 -0.93 -44.61 7.23
CA HIS A 149 -0.43 -43.33 6.74
C HIS A 149 -1.04 -42.13 7.47
N ARG A 150 -0.22 -41.11 7.72
CA ARG A 150 -0.66 -39.77 8.17
C ARG A 150 -0.49 -38.78 7.02
N MET A 151 -1.50 -37.96 6.78
CA MET A 151 -1.46 -36.89 5.77
C MET A 151 -1.67 -35.52 6.42
N TYR A 152 -0.90 -34.52 6.00
CA TYR A 152 -1.05 -33.14 6.46
C TYR A 152 -0.43 -32.15 5.47
N GLU A 153 -0.81 -30.89 5.57
CA GLU A 153 -0.14 -29.78 4.92
C GLU A 153 0.66 -28.97 5.94
N GLN A 154 1.79 -28.43 5.52
CA GLN A 154 2.61 -27.51 6.28
C GLN A 154 3.11 -26.37 5.39
N TYR A 155 3.56 -25.28 6.00
CA TYR A 155 4.07 -24.11 5.31
C TYR A 155 5.54 -23.86 5.68
N HIS A 156 6.35 -23.54 4.67
CA HIS A 156 7.77 -23.20 4.84
C HIS A 156 8.07 -21.81 4.26
N PRO A 157 9.04 -21.07 4.81
CA PRO A 157 9.50 -19.81 4.24
C PRO A 157 9.91 -19.97 2.77
N LEU A 158 9.73 -18.91 1.97
CA LEU A 158 10.14 -18.86 0.57
C LEU A 158 11.64 -18.59 0.39
N GLY A 159 12.20 -17.62 1.13
CA GLY A 159 13.56 -17.13 0.90
C GLY A 159 13.70 -15.63 1.10
N VAL A 160 14.15 -14.96 0.04
CA VAL A 160 14.23 -13.50 -0.03
C VAL A 160 12.90 -12.98 -0.60
N VAL A 161 12.24 -12.09 0.13
CA VAL A 161 11.06 -11.35 -0.35
C VAL A 161 11.53 -9.97 -0.81
N GLY A 162 11.40 -9.71 -2.10
CA GLY A 162 11.64 -8.38 -2.68
C GLY A 162 10.40 -7.51 -2.51
N ILE A 163 10.57 -6.28 -2.04
CA ILE A 163 9.47 -5.32 -1.82
C ILE A 163 9.77 -4.07 -2.63
N ILE A 164 8.85 -3.65 -3.49
CA ILE A 164 8.88 -2.39 -4.23
C ILE A 164 7.66 -1.58 -3.81
N SER A 165 7.84 -0.48 -3.08
CA SER A 165 6.73 0.33 -2.57
C SER A 165 6.55 1.66 -3.31
N ALA A 166 5.31 2.15 -3.33
CA ALA A 166 4.96 3.45 -3.88
C ALA A 166 5.28 4.60 -2.91
N PHE A 167 5.21 5.84 -3.39
CA PHE A 167 5.53 7.02 -2.60
C PHE A 167 4.46 7.39 -1.56
N ASN A 168 3.22 6.98 -1.79
CA ASN A 168 2.06 7.57 -1.11
C ASN A 168 1.76 6.97 0.26
N PHE A 169 2.20 5.73 0.49
CA PHE A 169 2.28 5.10 1.81
C PHE A 169 3.70 4.57 1.98
N PRO A 170 4.67 5.49 2.19
CA PRO A 170 6.08 5.16 2.10
C PRO A 170 6.57 4.25 3.23
N VAL A 171 5.81 4.07 4.31
CA VAL A 171 6.21 3.24 5.46
C VAL A 171 5.24 2.09 5.76
N ALA A 172 3.91 2.28 5.62
CA ALA A 172 2.94 1.24 5.97
C ALA A 172 2.97 0.03 5.03
N VAL A 173 3.02 0.24 3.71
CA VAL A 173 3.07 -0.86 2.72
C VAL A 173 4.29 -1.75 2.94
N TRP A 174 5.43 -1.14 3.25
CA TRP A 174 6.63 -1.90 3.59
C TRP A 174 6.44 -2.67 4.89
N ALA A 175 5.88 -2.06 5.94
CA ALA A 175 5.65 -2.73 7.22
C ALA A 175 4.65 -3.91 7.09
N TRP A 176 3.58 -3.75 6.30
CA TRP A 176 2.61 -4.82 6.06
C TRP A 176 3.24 -6.06 5.44
N ASN A 177 4.11 -5.87 4.44
CA ASN A 177 4.85 -6.97 3.84
C ASN A 177 5.91 -7.54 4.79
N THR A 178 6.68 -6.65 5.42
CA THR A 178 7.89 -7.01 6.14
C THR A 178 7.59 -7.72 7.46
N ALA A 179 6.60 -7.25 8.22
CA ALA A 179 6.18 -7.91 9.45
C ALA A 179 5.74 -9.36 9.19
N LEU A 180 4.92 -9.58 8.15
CA LEU A 180 4.48 -10.92 7.75
C LEU A 180 5.62 -11.79 7.22
N ALA A 181 6.45 -11.26 6.32
CA ALA A 181 7.60 -11.99 5.77
C ALA A 181 8.57 -12.44 6.88
N TRP A 182 8.90 -11.54 7.82
CA TRP A 182 9.77 -11.88 8.94
C TRP A 182 9.18 -12.95 9.85
N VAL A 183 7.90 -12.87 10.24
CA VAL A 183 7.30 -13.94 11.05
C VAL A 183 7.12 -15.24 10.27
N CYS A 184 6.93 -15.18 8.94
CA CYS A 184 6.95 -16.34 8.05
C CYS A 184 8.33 -16.98 7.92
N GLY A 185 9.41 -16.26 8.26
CA GLY A 185 10.78 -16.76 8.28
C GLY A 185 11.60 -16.40 7.05
N ASP A 186 11.12 -15.44 6.29
CA ASP A 186 11.79 -14.84 5.13
C ASP A 186 12.64 -13.64 5.55
N VAL A 187 13.57 -13.27 4.67
CA VAL A 187 14.33 -12.01 4.77
C VAL A 187 13.86 -11.05 3.69
N THR A 188 14.00 -9.75 3.90
CA THR A 188 13.41 -8.74 3.00
C THR A 188 14.48 -7.89 2.32
N VAL A 189 14.26 -7.56 1.04
CA VAL A 189 15.03 -6.55 0.31
C VAL A 189 14.06 -5.51 -0.23
N TRP A 190 14.16 -4.29 0.29
CA TRP A 190 13.20 -3.23 -0.01
C TRP A 190 13.80 -2.16 -0.94
N LYS A 191 13.07 -1.83 -2.01
CA LYS A 191 13.25 -0.63 -2.84
C LYS A 191 12.10 0.35 -2.59
N PRO A 192 12.26 1.36 -1.71
CA PRO A 192 11.28 2.43 -1.58
C PRO A 192 11.18 3.25 -2.86
N SER A 193 10.10 4.02 -2.98
CA SER A 193 10.00 5.06 -4.00
C SER A 193 11.14 6.07 -3.88
N GLU A 194 11.74 6.42 -5.01
CA GLU A 194 12.75 7.46 -5.12
C GLU A 194 12.22 8.87 -4.78
N LYS A 195 10.90 9.04 -4.68
CA LYS A 195 10.27 10.29 -4.21
C LYS A 195 10.24 10.43 -2.69
N THR A 196 10.38 9.32 -1.95
CA THR A 196 10.34 9.29 -0.49
C THR A 196 11.44 8.39 0.06
N PRO A 197 12.72 8.63 -0.27
CA PRO A 197 13.79 7.71 0.09
C PRO A 197 14.20 7.80 1.56
N LEU A 198 13.99 8.94 2.24
CA LEU A 198 14.46 9.16 3.62
C LEU A 198 13.58 8.44 4.64
N THR A 199 12.28 8.36 4.42
CA THR A 199 11.38 7.48 5.17
C THR A 199 11.83 6.02 5.10
N GLY A 200 12.34 5.58 3.95
CA GLY A 200 12.93 4.25 3.79
C GLY A 200 14.23 4.04 4.56
N VAL A 201 15.15 5.01 4.48
CA VAL A 201 16.39 5.02 5.28
C VAL A 201 16.09 5.00 6.79
N ALA A 202 15.13 5.81 7.24
CA ALA A 202 14.71 5.86 8.63
C ALA A 202 14.20 4.50 9.12
N CYS A 203 13.29 3.88 8.38
CA CYS A 203 12.76 2.55 8.71
C CYS A 203 13.86 1.49 8.76
N GLN A 204 14.83 1.55 7.85
CA GLN A 204 15.98 0.64 7.84
C GLN A 204 16.88 0.85 9.08
N HIS A 205 17.13 2.08 9.50
CA HIS A 205 17.88 2.37 10.74
C HIS A 205 17.18 1.78 11.97
N ILE A 206 15.86 1.97 12.07
CA ILE A 206 15.03 1.44 13.16
C ILE A 206 15.14 -0.09 13.20
N ALA A 207 14.93 -0.76 12.07
CA ALA A 207 15.01 -2.22 11.98
C ALA A 207 16.43 -2.75 12.29
N ALA A 208 17.46 -2.14 11.70
CA ALA A 208 18.86 -2.57 11.86
C ALA A 208 19.30 -2.57 13.33
N ARG A 209 18.86 -1.57 14.11
CA ARG A 209 19.12 -1.49 15.54
C ARG A 209 18.59 -2.72 16.28
N ILE A 210 17.34 -3.11 16.03
CA ILE A 210 16.70 -4.26 16.70
C ILE A 210 17.43 -5.57 16.37
N PHE A 211 17.77 -5.80 15.10
CA PHE A 211 18.52 -7.01 14.71
C PHE A 211 19.91 -7.04 15.37
N LYS A 212 20.60 -5.90 15.44
CA LYS A 212 21.91 -5.77 16.09
C LYS A 212 21.84 -6.05 17.60
N GLU A 213 20.87 -5.47 18.30
CA GLU A 213 20.68 -5.67 19.76
C GLU A 213 20.39 -7.15 20.11
N ASN A 214 19.77 -7.89 19.19
CA ASN A 214 19.51 -9.33 19.34
C ASN A 214 20.64 -10.24 18.81
N ASN A 215 21.78 -9.68 18.40
CA ASN A 215 22.91 -10.42 17.82
C ASN A 215 22.52 -11.27 16.59
N LEU A 216 21.60 -10.76 15.76
CA LEU A 216 21.14 -11.41 14.54
C LEU A 216 22.03 -11.04 13.35
N PRO A 217 22.15 -11.93 12.34
CA PRO A 217 23.02 -11.68 11.19
C PRO A 217 22.54 -10.50 10.34
N GLU A 218 23.49 -9.80 9.72
CA GLU A 218 23.22 -8.93 8.58
C GLU A 218 22.43 -9.71 7.50
N GLY A 219 21.53 -9.03 6.81
CA GLY A 219 20.78 -9.55 5.67
C GLY A 219 19.33 -9.91 5.96
N ILE A 220 18.81 -9.71 7.18
CA ILE A 220 17.39 -9.97 7.48
C ILE A 220 16.49 -8.82 6.97
N SER A 221 16.92 -7.57 7.16
CA SER A 221 16.32 -6.36 6.61
C SER A 221 17.33 -5.67 5.72
N ASN A 222 17.02 -5.49 4.44
CA ASN A 222 17.90 -4.86 3.47
C ASN A 222 17.19 -3.73 2.75
N LEU A 223 17.96 -2.70 2.38
CA LEU A 223 17.50 -1.55 1.62
C LEU A 223 18.34 -1.39 0.36
N ILE A 224 17.68 -1.10 -0.75
CA ILE A 224 18.30 -0.64 -2.00
C ILE A 224 17.55 0.60 -2.49
N SER A 225 18.23 1.57 -3.07
CA SER A 225 17.65 2.87 -3.43
C SER A 225 17.94 3.22 -4.88
N GLY A 226 16.98 3.83 -5.56
CA GLY A 226 17.12 4.26 -6.95
C GLY A 226 15.80 4.14 -7.70
N ASP A 227 15.81 4.47 -8.98
CA ASP A 227 14.64 4.46 -9.85
C ASP A 227 14.25 3.02 -10.28
N TYR A 228 13.45 2.92 -11.35
CA TYR A 228 13.03 1.65 -11.92
C TYR A 228 14.20 0.73 -12.33
N LYS A 229 15.39 1.26 -12.66
CA LYS A 229 16.54 0.46 -13.08
C LYS A 229 17.04 -0.44 -11.95
N VAL A 230 17.05 0.07 -10.72
CA VAL A 230 17.36 -0.74 -9.53
C VAL A 230 16.26 -1.77 -9.27
N GLY A 231 14.99 -1.39 -9.48
CA GLY A 231 13.87 -2.33 -9.45
C GLY A 231 14.01 -3.48 -10.45
N GLU A 232 14.50 -3.21 -11.67
CA GLU A 232 14.73 -4.25 -12.69
C GLU A 232 15.80 -5.28 -12.30
N LEU A 233 16.81 -4.88 -11.52
CA LEU A 233 17.78 -5.83 -10.97
C LEU A 233 17.06 -6.87 -10.10
N MET A 234 16.17 -6.40 -9.22
CA MET A 234 15.40 -7.25 -8.31
C MET A 234 14.40 -8.15 -9.03
N THR A 235 13.65 -7.62 -10.00
CA THR A 235 12.60 -8.40 -10.68
C THR A 235 13.16 -9.51 -11.56
N LYS A 236 14.35 -9.35 -12.13
CA LYS A 236 15.02 -10.34 -12.98
C LYS A 236 15.78 -11.42 -12.19
N ASP A 237 15.97 -11.24 -10.89
CA ASP A 237 16.81 -12.12 -10.06
C ASP A 237 16.08 -13.37 -9.57
N SER A 238 16.57 -14.55 -9.95
CA SER A 238 15.98 -15.83 -9.55
C SER A 238 16.20 -16.18 -8.06
N ARG A 239 17.09 -15.46 -7.36
CA ARG A 239 17.27 -15.60 -5.90
C ARG A 239 16.11 -15.00 -5.10
N VAL A 240 15.26 -14.20 -5.74
CA VAL A 240 14.11 -13.54 -5.13
C VAL A 240 12.81 -14.25 -5.55
N PRO A 241 12.36 -15.28 -4.80
CA PRO A 241 11.18 -16.09 -5.16
C PRO A 241 9.86 -15.32 -5.15
N LEU A 242 9.74 -14.25 -4.36
CA LEU A 242 8.54 -13.42 -4.29
C LEU A 242 8.92 -11.94 -4.46
N ILE A 243 8.23 -11.26 -5.38
CA ILE A 243 8.23 -9.81 -5.51
C ILE A 243 6.86 -9.28 -5.09
N SER A 244 6.81 -8.54 -3.98
CA SER A 244 5.70 -7.67 -3.65
C SER A 244 5.93 -6.31 -4.30
N ALA A 245 5.02 -5.89 -5.18
CA ALA A 245 5.14 -4.64 -5.91
C ALA A 245 3.84 -3.82 -5.82
N THR A 246 3.96 -2.65 -5.22
CA THR A 246 2.89 -1.67 -5.06
C THR A 246 3.14 -0.46 -5.96
N GLY A 247 2.16 -0.07 -6.78
CA GLY A 247 2.29 1.11 -7.64
C GLY A 247 1.33 1.12 -8.82
N SER A 248 1.73 1.75 -9.93
CA SER A 248 0.83 1.86 -11.09
C SER A 248 0.60 0.52 -11.79
N ILE A 249 -0.57 0.37 -12.41
CA ILE A 249 -0.91 -0.80 -13.25
C ILE A 249 0.13 -1.02 -14.36
N LYS A 250 0.61 0.07 -14.97
CA LYS A 250 1.64 0.02 -16.02
C LYS A 250 2.94 -0.60 -15.49
N MET A 251 3.35 -0.26 -14.27
CA MET A 251 4.52 -0.83 -13.61
C MET A 251 4.25 -2.31 -13.27
N GLY A 252 3.13 -2.60 -12.61
CA GLY A 252 2.77 -3.97 -12.19
C GLY A 252 2.72 -4.97 -13.34
N LYS A 253 2.14 -4.60 -14.49
CA LYS A 253 2.13 -5.46 -15.70
C LYS A 253 3.54 -5.83 -16.17
N LYS A 254 4.50 -4.89 -16.11
CA LYS A 254 5.90 -5.16 -16.46
C LYS A 254 6.57 -6.08 -15.45
N VAL A 255 6.35 -5.83 -14.16
CA VAL A 255 6.86 -6.70 -13.08
C VAL A 255 6.32 -8.11 -13.22
N ALA A 256 5.01 -8.26 -13.43
CA ALA A 256 4.35 -9.56 -13.63
C ALA A 256 4.95 -10.34 -14.79
N ALA A 257 5.16 -9.69 -15.94
CA ALA A 257 5.76 -10.32 -17.11
C ALA A 257 7.18 -10.83 -16.82
N VAL A 258 8.05 -9.97 -16.29
CA VAL A 258 9.46 -10.31 -16.02
C VAL A 258 9.60 -11.39 -14.94
N VAL A 259 8.80 -11.30 -13.86
CA VAL A 259 8.84 -12.31 -12.79
C VAL A 259 8.23 -13.63 -13.26
N GLY A 260 7.18 -13.58 -14.09
CA GLY A 260 6.55 -14.74 -14.70
C GLY A 260 7.47 -15.51 -15.65
N GLU A 261 8.31 -14.81 -16.42
CA GLU A 261 9.33 -15.43 -17.31
C GLU A 261 10.28 -16.37 -16.55
N ARG A 262 10.57 -16.06 -15.29
CA ARG A 262 11.43 -16.88 -14.41
C ARG A 262 10.64 -17.74 -13.41
N LEU A 263 9.32 -17.87 -13.59
CA LEU A 263 8.41 -18.62 -12.70
C LEU A 263 8.48 -18.18 -11.22
N GLY A 264 8.77 -16.91 -10.96
CA GLY A 264 8.68 -16.32 -9.64
C GLY A 264 7.23 -16.02 -9.25
N LYS A 265 7.01 -15.71 -7.97
CA LYS A 265 5.72 -15.24 -7.46
C LYS A 265 5.66 -13.73 -7.45
N THR A 266 4.48 -13.18 -7.71
CA THR A 266 4.19 -11.76 -7.52
C THR A 266 3.04 -11.57 -6.55
N LEU A 267 3.16 -10.59 -5.67
CA LEU A 267 2.06 -9.96 -4.95
C LEU A 267 1.94 -8.56 -5.56
N LEU A 268 0.83 -8.27 -6.23
CA LEU A 268 0.65 -7.02 -6.97
C LEU A 268 -0.48 -6.20 -6.34
N GLU A 269 -0.13 -5.01 -5.85
CA GLU A 269 -1.06 -4.03 -5.29
C GLU A 269 -1.05 -2.77 -6.16
N LEU A 270 -1.93 -2.74 -7.15
CA LEU A 270 -1.87 -1.76 -8.23
C LEU A 270 -2.95 -0.67 -8.13
N GLY A 271 -3.14 0.05 -9.23
CA GLY A 271 -4.02 1.24 -9.30
C GLY A 271 -5.50 0.96 -8.98
N GLY A 272 -6.18 1.99 -8.49
CA GLY A 272 -7.60 1.97 -8.15
C GLY A 272 -8.39 3.07 -8.86
N ASN A 273 -9.61 2.77 -9.29
CA ASN A 273 -10.57 3.76 -9.78
C ASN A 273 -11.90 3.64 -9.02
N ASN A 274 -11.77 3.85 -7.71
CA ASN A 274 -12.76 3.49 -6.71
C ASN A 274 -13.99 4.38 -6.80
N ALA A 275 -15.17 3.78 -6.65
CA ALA A 275 -16.41 4.55 -6.60
C ALA A 275 -17.24 4.30 -5.34
N ILE A 276 -18.01 5.33 -4.97
CA ILE A 276 -19.11 5.24 -4.03
C ILE A 276 -20.41 5.31 -4.84
N ILE A 277 -21.32 4.36 -4.62
CA ILE A 277 -22.69 4.37 -5.13
C ILE A 277 -23.60 5.02 -4.07
N VAL A 278 -24.43 5.98 -4.48
CA VAL A 278 -25.40 6.64 -3.60
C VAL A 278 -26.81 6.30 -4.08
N THR A 279 -27.55 5.59 -3.22
CA THR A 279 -28.91 5.09 -3.50
C THR A 279 -29.99 6.10 -3.06
N PRO A 280 -31.27 5.89 -3.43
CA PRO A 280 -32.38 6.67 -2.89
C PRO A 280 -32.48 6.65 -1.36
N ASP A 281 -32.07 5.56 -0.72
CA ASP A 281 -32.17 5.33 0.73
C ASP A 281 -30.90 5.72 1.51
N ALA A 282 -29.92 6.35 0.84
CA ALA A 282 -28.67 6.80 1.46
C ALA A 282 -28.88 7.88 2.54
N ASP A 283 -28.11 7.80 3.63
CA ASP A 283 -27.94 8.93 4.54
C ASP A 283 -27.04 9.98 3.89
N LEU A 284 -27.63 11.13 3.53
CA LEU A 284 -26.93 12.19 2.81
C LEU A 284 -25.77 12.79 3.61
N LYS A 285 -25.91 12.94 4.92
CA LYS A 285 -24.90 13.56 5.78
C LYS A 285 -23.66 12.67 5.83
N MET A 286 -23.85 11.38 6.08
CA MET A 286 -22.77 10.39 6.09
C MET A 286 -22.12 10.26 4.71
N THR A 287 -22.93 10.23 3.65
CA THR A 287 -22.48 10.14 2.26
C THR A 287 -21.53 11.28 1.90
N VAL A 288 -21.91 12.52 2.21
CA VAL A 288 -21.08 13.71 1.88
C VAL A 288 -19.75 13.67 2.64
N ILE A 289 -19.76 13.32 3.93
CA ILE A 289 -18.52 13.20 4.72
C ILE A 289 -17.60 12.14 4.11
N GLY A 290 -18.13 10.94 3.84
CA GLY A 290 -17.37 9.83 3.26
C GLY A 290 -16.80 10.16 1.88
N ALA A 291 -17.59 10.80 1.02
CA ALA A 291 -17.18 11.21 -0.32
C ALA A 291 -16.10 12.31 -0.30
N VAL A 292 -16.28 13.36 0.51
CA VAL A 292 -15.30 14.45 0.62
C VAL A 292 -13.98 13.90 1.16
N PHE A 293 -14.00 13.19 2.30
CA PHE A 293 -12.78 12.62 2.88
C PHE A 293 -12.08 11.64 1.93
N GLY A 294 -12.84 10.77 1.28
CA GLY A 294 -12.29 9.80 0.32
C GLY A 294 -11.67 10.45 -0.92
N ALA A 295 -12.23 11.58 -1.39
CA ALA A 295 -11.75 12.28 -2.58
C ALA A 295 -10.55 13.20 -2.30
N VAL A 296 -10.56 13.92 -1.18
CA VAL A 296 -9.55 14.97 -0.89
C VAL A 296 -8.47 14.53 0.10
N GLY A 297 -8.72 13.49 0.91
CA GLY A 297 -7.73 12.95 1.83
C GLY A 297 -6.43 12.58 1.11
N THR A 298 -5.29 12.87 1.72
CA THR A 298 -3.96 12.72 1.08
C THR A 298 -3.84 13.44 -0.29
N ALA A 299 -4.58 14.54 -0.49
CA ALA A 299 -4.70 15.21 -1.79
C ALA A 299 -5.09 14.26 -2.96
N GLY A 300 -5.95 13.27 -2.69
CA GLY A 300 -6.41 12.30 -3.70
C GLY A 300 -5.37 11.26 -4.12
N GLN A 301 -4.26 11.17 -3.37
CA GLN A 301 -3.12 10.28 -3.66
C GLN A 301 -3.16 8.97 -2.85
N ARG A 302 -4.34 8.47 -2.50
CA ARG A 302 -4.49 7.09 -2.03
C ARG A 302 -4.82 6.19 -3.22
N CYS A 303 -4.35 4.94 -3.19
CA CYS A 303 -4.86 3.93 -4.11
C CYS A 303 -6.37 3.73 -3.91
N THR A 304 -6.86 3.91 -2.67
CA THR A 304 -8.27 3.83 -2.27
C THR A 304 -9.05 5.15 -2.36
N SER A 305 -8.46 6.23 -2.90
CA SER A 305 -9.18 7.52 -3.02
C SER A 305 -10.45 7.36 -3.84
N THR A 306 -11.54 7.99 -3.40
CA THR A 306 -12.79 8.01 -4.16
C THR A 306 -12.61 8.89 -5.38
N ARG A 307 -12.68 8.29 -6.57
CA ARG A 307 -12.51 9.00 -7.85
C ARG A 307 -13.84 9.21 -8.57
N ARG A 308 -14.78 8.29 -8.38
CA ARG A 308 -16.12 8.33 -8.99
C ARG A 308 -17.19 8.33 -7.90
N LEU A 309 -18.18 9.20 -8.02
CA LEU A 309 -19.35 9.19 -7.16
C LEU A 309 -20.59 9.00 -8.03
N ILE A 310 -21.20 7.82 -7.94
CA ILE A 310 -22.29 7.37 -8.80
C ILE A 310 -23.60 7.58 -8.04
N VAL A 311 -24.36 8.61 -8.39
CA VAL A 311 -25.51 9.09 -7.61
C VAL A 311 -26.82 8.86 -8.35
N HIS A 312 -27.80 8.32 -7.64
CA HIS A 312 -29.13 8.09 -8.19
C HIS A 312 -29.78 9.44 -8.55
N GLU A 313 -30.48 9.50 -9.68
CA GLU A 313 -31.09 10.73 -10.20
C GLU A 313 -31.97 11.46 -9.18
N SER A 314 -32.70 10.72 -8.33
CA SER A 314 -33.57 11.30 -7.29
C SER A 314 -32.82 12.01 -6.16
N ARG A 315 -31.51 11.73 -5.99
CA ARG A 315 -30.64 12.34 -4.97
C ARG A 315 -29.57 13.24 -5.58
N TYR A 316 -29.45 13.26 -6.90
CA TYR A 316 -28.32 13.84 -7.61
C TYR A 316 -28.08 15.32 -7.25
N ASP A 317 -29.10 16.16 -7.37
CA ASP A 317 -28.94 17.59 -7.10
C ASP A 317 -28.70 17.89 -5.61
N GLN A 318 -29.25 17.08 -4.71
CA GLN A 318 -29.02 17.21 -3.26
C GLN A 318 -27.55 16.91 -2.91
N VAL A 319 -27.01 15.81 -3.44
CA VAL A 319 -25.60 15.42 -3.25
C VAL A 319 -24.67 16.43 -3.93
N LYS A 320 -24.96 16.81 -5.17
CA LYS A 320 -24.21 17.81 -5.94
C LYS A 320 -24.02 19.11 -5.15
N ASN A 321 -25.12 19.69 -4.67
CA ASN A 321 -25.09 20.96 -3.94
C ASN A 321 -24.35 20.81 -2.60
N ALA A 322 -24.57 19.72 -1.86
CA ALA A 322 -23.91 19.48 -0.59
C ALA A 322 -22.38 19.32 -0.74
N LEU A 323 -21.92 18.65 -1.80
CA LEU A 323 -20.48 18.50 -2.09
C LEU A 323 -19.83 19.84 -2.44
N VAL A 324 -20.46 20.64 -3.29
CA VAL A 324 -19.94 21.97 -3.66
C VAL A 324 -19.79 22.86 -2.42
N GLU A 325 -20.77 22.87 -1.52
CA GLU A 325 -20.67 23.63 -0.27
C GLU A 325 -19.61 23.07 0.68
N ALA A 326 -19.45 21.75 0.77
CA ALA A 326 -18.40 21.14 1.60
C ALA A 326 -17.00 21.49 1.09
N TYR A 327 -16.78 21.51 -0.23
CA TYR A 327 -15.48 21.83 -0.82
C TYR A 327 -15.03 23.28 -0.55
N LYS A 328 -15.97 24.22 -0.39
CA LYS A 328 -15.65 25.62 0.00
C LYS A 328 -15.03 25.75 1.39
N GLN A 329 -15.17 24.73 2.24
CA GLN A 329 -14.67 24.73 3.61
C GLN A 329 -13.25 24.13 3.71
N LEU A 330 -12.71 23.60 2.62
CA LEU A 330 -11.38 22.99 2.61
C LEU A 330 -10.31 24.07 2.81
N ARG A 331 -9.34 23.75 3.68
CA ARG A 331 -8.18 24.58 3.96
C ARG A 331 -6.97 23.85 3.39
N ILE A 332 -6.22 24.54 2.55
CA ILE A 332 -5.07 24.00 1.82
C ILE A 332 -3.84 24.71 2.35
N GLY A 333 -2.79 23.97 2.68
CA GLY A 333 -1.57 24.55 3.23
C GLY A 333 -0.60 23.50 3.74
N ASP A 334 0.38 23.93 4.54
CA ASP A 334 1.38 23.05 5.15
C ASP A 334 0.70 21.84 5.82
N PRO A 335 1.02 20.60 5.42
CA PRO A 335 0.42 19.41 5.99
C PRO A 335 0.74 19.19 7.48
N LEU A 336 1.78 19.86 8.00
CA LEU A 336 2.16 19.78 9.41
C LEU A 336 1.30 20.68 10.32
N ASP A 337 0.56 21.64 9.74
CA ASP A 337 -0.46 22.39 10.44
C ASP A 337 -1.77 21.61 10.45
N GLU A 338 -2.16 21.11 11.62
CA GLU A 338 -3.37 20.31 11.84
C GLU A 338 -4.67 21.02 11.46
N ASN A 339 -4.64 22.34 11.25
CA ASN A 339 -5.79 23.09 10.77
C ASN A 339 -6.04 22.86 9.27
N ASN A 340 -5.04 22.45 8.49
CA ASN A 340 -5.20 22.22 7.06
C ASN A 340 -5.82 20.86 6.77
N HIS A 341 -6.72 20.84 5.78
CA HIS A 341 -7.40 19.61 5.33
C HIS A 341 -6.62 18.92 4.20
N VAL A 342 -5.92 19.68 3.37
CA VAL A 342 -5.29 19.19 2.13
C VAL A 342 -3.87 19.75 2.02
N GLY A 343 -2.89 18.86 1.88
CA GLY A 343 -1.50 19.20 1.59
C GLY A 343 -1.19 19.24 0.08
N PRO A 344 0.08 19.28 -0.31
CA PRO A 344 0.49 19.25 -1.72
C PRO A 344 0.33 17.86 -2.35
N VAL A 345 0.30 17.81 -3.69
CA VAL A 345 0.63 16.57 -4.43
C VAL A 345 2.13 16.32 -4.41
N ILE A 346 2.57 15.08 -4.66
CA ILE A 346 3.96 14.66 -4.40
C ILE A 346 5.02 15.44 -5.23
N ASP A 347 4.69 15.88 -6.43
CA ASP A 347 5.62 16.63 -7.29
C ASP A 347 4.91 17.38 -8.44
N LYS A 348 5.71 18.13 -9.20
CA LYS A 348 5.26 18.89 -10.37
C LYS A 348 4.76 18.03 -11.53
N ASP A 349 5.14 16.75 -11.61
CA ASP A 349 4.60 15.85 -12.63
C ASP A 349 3.18 15.40 -12.26
N ALA A 350 2.89 15.18 -10.98
CA ALA A 350 1.54 15.01 -10.47
C ALA A 350 0.67 16.24 -10.76
N VAL A 351 1.19 17.46 -10.60
CA VAL A 351 0.49 18.70 -10.96
C VAL A 351 0.17 18.76 -12.46
N LYS A 352 1.12 18.42 -13.34
CA LYS A 352 0.88 18.38 -14.79
C LYS A 352 -0.20 17.36 -15.16
N ASN A 353 -0.17 16.17 -14.54
CA ASN A 353 -1.17 15.13 -14.78
C ASN A 353 -2.56 15.55 -14.29
N TYR A 354 -2.62 16.23 -13.13
CA TYR A 354 -3.83 16.82 -12.60
C TYR A 354 -4.43 17.86 -13.57
N GLN A 355 -3.63 18.82 -14.03
CA GLN A 355 -4.10 19.86 -14.96
C GLN A 355 -4.59 19.25 -16.27
N LYS A 356 -3.83 18.30 -16.82
CA LYS A 356 -4.21 17.56 -18.03
C LYS A 356 -5.55 16.84 -17.87
N ALA A 357 -5.80 16.22 -16.73
CA ALA A 357 -7.06 15.52 -16.48
C ALA A 357 -8.27 16.47 -16.42
N LEU A 358 -8.09 17.68 -15.88
CA LEU A 358 -9.13 18.72 -15.91
C LEU A 358 -9.42 19.19 -17.34
N ASP A 359 -8.37 19.41 -18.13
CA ASP A 359 -8.52 19.83 -19.53
C ASP A 359 -9.21 18.73 -20.35
N GLU A 360 -8.85 17.46 -20.12
CA GLU A 360 -9.42 16.31 -20.81
C GLU A 360 -10.89 16.07 -20.45
N VAL A 361 -11.30 16.23 -19.18
CA VAL A 361 -12.71 16.06 -18.81
C VAL A 361 -13.59 17.16 -19.40
N VAL A 362 -13.12 18.42 -19.43
CA VAL A 362 -13.83 19.52 -20.09
C VAL A 362 -13.92 19.29 -21.60
N LYS A 363 -12.82 18.87 -22.24
CA LYS A 363 -12.78 18.55 -23.67
C LYS A 363 -13.71 17.38 -24.04
N ALA A 364 -13.90 16.41 -23.14
CA ALA A 364 -14.82 15.31 -23.32
C ALA A 364 -16.31 15.70 -23.16
N GLY A 365 -16.59 16.92 -22.70
CA GLY A 365 -17.94 17.45 -22.49
C GLY A 365 -18.38 17.48 -21.02
N GLY A 366 -17.48 17.19 -20.08
CA GLY A 366 -17.73 17.35 -18.65
C GLY A 366 -17.73 18.81 -18.20
N HIS A 367 -18.31 19.06 -17.03
CA HIS A 367 -18.47 20.40 -16.47
C HIS A 367 -17.88 20.47 -15.05
N LEU A 368 -17.00 21.45 -14.81
CA LEU A 368 -16.41 21.67 -13.49
C LEU A 368 -17.42 22.33 -12.57
N LEU A 369 -17.80 21.63 -11.50
CA LEU A 369 -18.68 22.12 -10.43
C LEU A 369 -17.89 22.85 -9.35
N VAL A 370 -16.67 22.38 -9.11
CA VAL A 370 -15.66 23.07 -8.31
C VAL A 370 -14.43 23.19 -9.18
N GLU A 371 -14.08 24.43 -9.50
CA GLU A 371 -12.92 24.75 -10.32
C GLU A 371 -11.64 24.26 -9.65
N GLY A 372 -10.81 23.60 -10.45
CA GLY A 372 -9.48 23.19 -10.04
C GLY A 372 -8.45 24.32 -10.19
N GLY A 373 -7.18 23.91 -10.26
CA GLY A 373 -6.06 24.80 -10.59
C GLY A 373 -4.92 24.70 -9.59
N VAL A 374 -3.77 25.22 -10.01
CA VAL A 374 -2.54 25.29 -9.22
C VAL A 374 -2.59 26.53 -8.32
N LEU A 375 -2.16 26.38 -7.07
CA LEU A 375 -2.01 27.51 -6.14
C LEU A 375 -0.63 28.15 -6.31
N GLU A 376 -0.59 29.48 -6.21
CA GLU A 376 0.60 30.30 -6.37
C GLU A 376 0.68 31.32 -5.22
N GLY A 377 1.89 31.80 -4.93
CA GLY A 377 2.15 32.81 -3.89
C GLY A 377 2.85 32.25 -2.65
N GLU A 378 2.83 33.05 -1.58
CA GLU A 378 3.46 32.72 -0.30
C GLU A 378 2.84 31.44 0.30
N GLY A 379 3.69 30.49 0.69
CA GLY A 379 3.30 29.17 1.19
C GLY A 379 3.05 28.11 0.12
N TYR A 380 3.13 28.45 -1.17
CA TYR A 380 2.92 27.56 -2.30
C TYR A 380 4.12 27.50 -3.27
N GLU A 381 5.31 27.87 -2.80
CA GLU A 381 6.53 28.05 -3.60
C GLU A 381 7.02 26.73 -4.24
N SER A 382 6.66 25.58 -3.66
CA SER A 382 6.96 24.27 -4.22
C SER A 382 6.33 24.07 -5.61
N GLY A 383 5.24 24.79 -5.91
CA GLY A 383 4.41 24.60 -7.09
C GLY A 383 3.71 23.24 -7.11
N CYS A 384 3.54 22.60 -5.94
CA CYS A 384 2.92 21.28 -5.79
C CYS A 384 1.53 21.33 -5.15
N TYR A 385 0.99 22.52 -4.85
CA TYR A 385 -0.35 22.67 -4.29
C TYR A 385 -1.39 22.87 -5.38
N VAL A 386 -2.46 22.09 -5.31
CA VAL A 386 -3.60 22.16 -6.26
C VAL A 386 -4.91 22.24 -5.49
N LYS A 387 -5.91 22.89 -6.09
CA LYS A 387 -7.27 22.94 -5.55
C LYS A 387 -7.98 21.62 -5.83
N PRO A 388 -8.62 20.96 -4.85
CA PRO A 388 -9.50 19.83 -5.14
C PRO A 388 -10.62 20.24 -6.12
N ALA A 389 -10.90 19.39 -7.09
CA ALA A 389 -11.88 19.66 -8.15
C ALA A 389 -13.02 18.64 -8.16
N ILE A 390 -14.20 19.09 -8.60
CA ILE A 390 -15.34 18.21 -8.88
C ILE A 390 -15.77 18.44 -10.32
N ALA A 391 -15.83 17.36 -11.10
CA ALA A 391 -16.32 17.39 -12.47
C ALA A 391 -17.60 16.55 -12.59
N GLU A 392 -18.69 17.17 -13.03
CA GLU A 392 -19.85 16.45 -13.56
C GLU A 392 -19.46 15.84 -14.91
N ALA A 393 -19.60 14.53 -15.04
CA ALA A 393 -19.07 13.79 -16.18
C ALA A 393 -19.94 12.57 -16.54
N SER A 394 -19.69 12.00 -17.71
CA SER A 394 -20.25 10.72 -18.12
C SER A 394 -19.24 9.61 -17.89
N ASN A 395 -19.71 8.44 -17.44
CA ASN A 395 -18.84 7.30 -17.14
C ASN A 395 -18.05 6.83 -18.37
N ASN A 396 -18.60 6.97 -19.58
CA ASN A 396 -17.92 6.54 -20.82
C ASN A 396 -16.74 7.43 -21.25
N TYR A 397 -16.47 8.54 -20.57
CA TYR A 397 -15.30 9.37 -20.88
C TYR A 397 -14.01 8.64 -20.49
N GLU A 398 -13.04 8.61 -21.40
CA GLU A 398 -11.77 7.90 -21.18
C GLU A 398 -11.06 8.36 -19.89
N ILE A 399 -11.09 9.67 -19.60
CA ILE A 399 -10.48 10.23 -18.39
C ILE A 399 -11.18 9.79 -17.09
N VAL A 400 -12.48 9.48 -17.13
CA VAL A 400 -13.23 8.91 -15.99
C VAL A 400 -12.87 7.44 -15.77
N GLN A 401 -12.54 6.71 -16.85
CA GLN A 401 -12.08 5.32 -16.79
C GLN A 401 -10.60 5.22 -16.36
N HIS A 402 -9.83 6.31 -16.49
CA HIS A 402 -8.43 6.37 -16.15
C HIS A 402 -8.20 6.72 -14.67
N GLU A 403 -7.15 6.14 -14.07
CA GLU A 403 -6.69 6.59 -12.75
C GLU A 403 -5.80 7.83 -12.91
N THR A 404 -6.33 9.00 -12.55
CA THR A 404 -5.50 10.18 -12.28
C THR A 404 -5.26 10.28 -10.78
N PHE A 405 -3.98 10.26 -10.38
CA PHE A 405 -3.57 10.21 -8.98
C PHE A 405 -3.51 11.61 -8.33
N ALA A 406 -4.66 12.29 -8.29
CA ALA A 406 -4.82 13.67 -7.84
C ALA A 406 -6.24 13.92 -7.28
N PRO A 407 -6.54 15.06 -6.64
CA PRO A 407 -7.81 15.29 -5.95
C PRO A 407 -8.91 15.76 -6.93
N ILE A 408 -9.31 14.86 -7.82
CA ILE A 408 -10.40 15.06 -8.80
C ILE A 408 -11.50 14.04 -8.51
N LEU A 409 -12.72 14.53 -8.26
CA LEU A 409 -13.91 13.70 -8.10
C LEU A 409 -14.82 13.83 -9.32
N TYR A 410 -15.11 12.71 -9.97
CA TYR A 410 -16.09 12.64 -11.05
C TYR A 410 -17.48 12.33 -10.48
N LEU A 411 -18.42 13.27 -10.61
CA LEU A 411 -19.82 13.09 -10.23
C LEU A 411 -20.59 12.52 -11.42
N LEU A 412 -21.13 11.31 -11.24
CA LEU A 412 -21.81 10.52 -12.26
C LEU A 412 -23.27 10.31 -11.86
N LYS A 413 -24.19 10.36 -12.83
CA LYS A 413 -25.61 10.11 -12.61
C LYS A 413 -25.99 8.71 -13.08
N TYR A 414 -26.84 8.02 -12.33
CA TYR A 414 -27.55 6.83 -12.78
C TYR A 414 -29.05 6.93 -12.47
N SER A 415 -29.85 6.11 -13.15
CA SER A 415 -31.30 6.02 -12.98
C SER A 415 -31.75 4.57 -12.93
N GLY A 416 -32.96 4.33 -12.42
CA GLY A 416 -33.51 2.99 -12.24
C GLY A 416 -32.88 2.26 -11.05
N ASP A 417 -32.77 0.94 -11.17
CA ASP A 417 -32.37 0.10 -10.05
C ASP A 417 -30.84 0.11 -9.81
N VAL A 418 -30.40 -0.41 -8.66
CA VAL A 418 -29.01 -0.38 -8.19
C VAL A 418 -28.04 -1.12 -9.13
N GLU A 419 -28.54 -2.07 -9.92
CA GLU A 419 -27.82 -2.83 -10.94
C GLU A 419 -27.21 -1.91 -11.99
N ASN A 420 -27.92 -0.84 -12.37
CA ASN A 420 -27.38 0.13 -13.31
C ASN A 420 -26.17 0.88 -12.72
N ALA A 421 -26.16 1.12 -11.41
CA ALA A 421 -24.99 1.70 -10.73
C ALA A 421 -23.84 0.69 -10.60
N LEU A 422 -24.15 -0.59 -10.38
CA LEU A 422 -23.17 -1.67 -10.34
C LEU A 422 -22.48 -1.86 -11.70
N ASP A 423 -23.22 -1.78 -12.81
CA ASP A 423 -22.64 -1.82 -14.16
C ASP A 423 -21.62 -0.69 -14.39
N LEU A 424 -21.95 0.53 -13.94
CA LEU A 424 -21.03 1.67 -14.00
C LEU A 424 -19.81 1.46 -13.09
N GLN A 425 -20.01 0.97 -11.87
CA GLN A 425 -18.95 0.69 -10.91
C GLN A 425 -17.96 -0.34 -11.46
N ASN A 426 -18.47 -1.49 -11.91
CA ASN A 426 -17.70 -2.64 -12.35
C ASN A 426 -17.09 -2.43 -13.76
N GLY A 427 -17.63 -1.50 -14.55
CA GLY A 427 -17.20 -1.22 -15.93
C GLY A 427 -15.78 -0.67 -16.10
N VAL A 428 -15.07 -0.34 -15.02
CA VAL A 428 -13.65 0.03 -15.06
C VAL A 428 -12.74 -1.20 -14.93
N LYS A 429 -11.53 -1.10 -15.49
CA LYS A 429 -10.52 -2.17 -15.46
C LYS A 429 -9.89 -2.40 -14.08
N GLN A 430 -9.92 -1.41 -13.19
CA GLN A 430 -9.45 -1.49 -11.81
C GLN A 430 -10.48 -2.20 -10.92
N GLY A 431 -10.04 -2.82 -9.83
CA GLY A 431 -10.91 -3.57 -8.92
C GLY A 431 -10.45 -3.50 -7.47
N LEU A 432 -9.96 -2.35 -7.01
CA LEU A 432 -9.44 -2.21 -5.63
C LEU A 432 -10.58 -2.08 -4.61
N SER A 433 -11.21 -0.91 -4.55
CA SER A 433 -12.21 -0.59 -3.54
C SER A 433 -13.49 -0.02 -4.15
N SER A 434 -14.60 -0.32 -3.49
CA SER A 434 -15.94 0.09 -3.84
C SER A 434 -16.75 0.35 -2.57
N ALA A 435 -17.74 1.24 -2.64
CA ALA A 435 -18.69 1.40 -1.56
C ALA A 435 -20.11 1.67 -2.08
N ILE A 436 -21.10 1.36 -1.24
CA ILE A 436 -22.50 1.76 -1.40
C ILE A 436 -22.99 2.48 -0.14
N MET A 437 -23.69 3.59 -0.33
CA MET A 437 -24.40 4.32 0.73
C MET A 437 -25.89 3.98 0.59
N THR A 438 -26.43 3.22 1.53
CA THR A 438 -27.83 2.77 1.54
C THR A 438 -28.27 2.31 2.94
N ASN A 439 -29.53 2.60 3.29
CA ASN A 439 -30.20 1.98 4.45
C ASN A 439 -31.11 0.81 4.04
N ASN A 440 -31.12 0.44 2.77
CA ASN A 440 -31.88 -0.67 2.25
C ASN A 440 -31.07 -1.97 2.36
N LEU A 441 -31.54 -2.90 3.20
CA LEU A 441 -30.86 -4.18 3.41
C LEU A 441 -30.69 -4.98 2.12
N ARG A 442 -31.67 -4.95 1.19
CA ARG A 442 -31.60 -5.73 -0.05
C ARG A 442 -30.55 -5.19 -1.01
N GLU A 443 -30.39 -3.87 -1.06
CA GLU A 443 -29.34 -3.24 -1.86
C GLU A 443 -27.95 -3.54 -1.28
N ALA A 444 -27.80 -3.47 0.05
CA ALA A 444 -26.56 -3.81 0.73
C ALA A 444 -26.14 -5.28 0.49
N GLU A 445 -27.06 -6.23 0.70
CA GLU A 445 -26.79 -7.65 0.47
C GLU A 445 -26.51 -7.93 -1.02
N ARG A 446 -27.22 -7.29 -1.95
CA ARG A 446 -26.95 -7.43 -3.38
C ARG A 446 -25.57 -6.91 -3.74
N PHE A 447 -25.18 -5.75 -3.24
CA PHE A 447 -23.86 -5.15 -3.45
C PHE A 447 -22.71 -6.06 -2.98
N LEU A 448 -22.91 -6.81 -1.90
CA LEU A 448 -21.92 -7.77 -1.36
C LEU A 448 -22.05 -9.19 -1.94
N SER A 449 -23.06 -9.45 -2.76
CA SER A 449 -23.32 -10.77 -3.36
C SER A 449 -22.46 -11.03 -4.60
N VAL A 450 -22.62 -12.23 -5.17
CA VAL A 450 -21.97 -12.63 -6.43
C VAL A 450 -22.38 -11.77 -7.64
N GLU A 451 -23.51 -11.06 -7.54
CA GLU A 451 -24.04 -10.15 -8.56
C GLU A 451 -23.61 -8.69 -8.32
N GLY A 452 -22.87 -8.44 -7.23
CA GLY A 452 -22.55 -7.11 -6.70
C GLY A 452 -21.22 -6.56 -7.19
N SER A 453 -20.48 -5.94 -6.28
CA SER A 453 -19.17 -5.36 -6.61
C SER A 453 -18.15 -6.44 -6.98
N ASP A 454 -17.34 -6.15 -7.99
CA ASP A 454 -16.21 -6.98 -8.43
C ASP A 454 -14.84 -6.51 -7.87
N CYS A 455 -14.86 -5.68 -6.83
CA CYS A 455 -13.65 -5.16 -6.17
C CYS A 455 -13.18 -6.09 -5.04
N GLY A 456 -11.90 -6.01 -4.68
CA GLY A 456 -11.35 -6.74 -3.54
C GLY A 456 -11.82 -6.21 -2.17
N ILE A 457 -12.18 -4.92 -2.11
CA ILE A 457 -12.80 -4.26 -0.97
C ILE A 457 -14.19 -3.77 -1.38
N ALA A 458 -15.22 -4.19 -0.66
CA ALA A 458 -16.61 -3.82 -0.87
C ALA A 458 -17.25 -3.35 0.43
N ASN A 459 -17.58 -2.06 0.49
CA ASN A 459 -17.99 -1.37 1.70
C ASN A 459 -19.46 -0.93 1.67
N VAL A 460 -20.13 -0.98 2.83
CA VAL A 460 -21.51 -0.46 3.00
C VAL A 460 -21.50 0.64 4.06
N ASN A 461 -22.04 1.82 3.72
CA ASN A 461 -22.14 2.98 4.62
C ASN A 461 -20.79 3.48 5.19
N ILE A 462 -19.71 3.26 4.44
CA ILE A 462 -18.37 3.81 4.70
C ILE A 462 -17.71 4.13 3.36
N GLY A 463 -16.79 5.10 3.33
CA GLY A 463 -16.07 5.48 2.10
C GLY A 463 -15.12 4.38 1.59
N THR A 464 -14.52 4.62 0.42
CA THR A 464 -13.64 3.64 -0.25
C THR A 464 -12.30 3.41 0.48
N SER A 465 -11.88 4.33 1.36
CA SER A 465 -10.66 4.16 2.17
C SER A 465 -10.89 3.39 3.48
N GLY A 466 -12.10 2.90 3.76
CA GLY A 466 -12.37 2.07 4.94
C GLY A 466 -11.77 0.68 4.79
N ALA A 467 -10.61 0.46 5.41
CA ALA A 467 -9.93 -0.83 5.52
C ALA A 467 -9.14 -0.86 6.84
N GLU A 468 -8.88 -2.05 7.36
CA GLU A 468 -8.19 -2.25 8.63
C GLU A 468 -7.36 -3.54 8.61
N ILE A 469 -6.37 -3.63 9.50
CA ILE A 469 -5.35 -4.69 9.52
C ILE A 469 -5.92 -6.11 9.62
N GLY A 470 -7.06 -6.30 10.27
CA GLY A 470 -7.65 -7.64 10.42
C GLY A 470 -8.07 -8.29 9.09
N GLY A 471 -8.39 -7.48 8.07
CA GLY A 471 -8.78 -7.93 6.74
C GLY A 471 -7.61 -8.09 5.78
N ALA A 472 -7.76 -8.95 4.77
CA ALA A 472 -6.84 -9.00 3.64
C ALA A 472 -7.07 -7.76 2.75
N PHE A 473 -6.10 -6.85 2.71
CA PHE A 473 -6.15 -5.67 1.86
C PHE A 473 -5.70 -6.02 0.45
N GLY A 474 -6.43 -5.60 -0.58
CA GLY A 474 -5.98 -5.66 -1.97
C GLY A 474 -7.15 -5.72 -2.95
N GLY A 475 -6.86 -5.84 -4.24
CA GLY A 475 -7.86 -5.72 -5.30
C GLY A 475 -7.83 -6.82 -6.35
N GLU A 476 -8.87 -6.82 -7.19
CA GLU A 476 -9.07 -7.73 -8.32
C GLU A 476 -8.78 -7.04 -9.66
N LYS A 477 -9.00 -7.76 -10.78
CA LYS A 477 -8.85 -7.23 -12.15
C LYS A 477 -7.43 -6.67 -12.38
N GLU A 478 -7.30 -5.48 -12.98
CA GLU A 478 -5.99 -4.87 -13.21
C GLU A 478 -5.33 -4.33 -11.92
N THR A 479 -6.00 -4.37 -10.77
CA THR A 479 -5.37 -4.08 -9.47
C THR A 479 -4.40 -5.19 -9.05
N GLY A 480 -4.52 -6.40 -9.61
CA GLY A 480 -3.44 -7.38 -9.64
C GLY A 480 -3.63 -8.66 -8.83
N GLY A 481 -4.65 -8.73 -7.96
CA GLY A 481 -4.98 -9.95 -7.20
C GLY A 481 -4.10 -10.21 -5.96
N GLY A 482 -3.15 -9.33 -5.66
CA GLY A 482 -2.38 -9.38 -4.42
C GLY A 482 -3.27 -9.20 -3.19
N ARG A 483 -2.80 -9.69 -2.04
CA ARG A 483 -3.37 -9.39 -0.73
C ARG A 483 -2.28 -9.19 0.32
N GLU A 484 -2.44 -8.17 1.14
CA GLU A 484 -1.55 -7.79 2.25
C GLU A 484 -2.29 -7.85 3.60
N SER A 485 -1.53 -7.79 4.69
CA SER A 485 -2.04 -7.65 6.06
C SER A 485 -2.78 -8.88 6.63
N GLY A 486 -4.10 -8.82 6.82
CA GLY A 486 -4.85 -9.77 7.62
C GLY A 486 -5.28 -11.07 6.94
N SER A 487 -6.26 -11.74 7.54
CA SER A 487 -6.75 -13.06 7.10
C SER A 487 -5.61 -14.07 6.90
N ASP A 488 -5.56 -14.74 5.76
CA ASP A 488 -4.53 -15.70 5.38
C ASP A 488 -3.55 -15.16 4.33
N ALA A 489 -3.43 -13.83 4.20
CA ALA A 489 -2.47 -13.17 3.30
C ALA A 489 -1.03 -13.67 3.52
N TRP A 490 -0.67 -14.05 4.74
CA TRP A 490 0.62 -14.63 5.09
C TRP A 490 1.03 -15.83 4.23
N LYS A 491 0.06 -16.57 3.67
CA LYS A 491 0.34 -17.76 2.84
C LYS A 491 1.10 -17.42 1.56
N ILE A 492 1.02 -16.20 1.03
CA ILE A 492 1.78 -15.80 -0.18
C ILE A 492 3.28 -15.73 0.11
N TYR A 493 3.66 -15.42 1.34
CA TYR A 493 5.05 -15.34 1.82
C TYR A 493 5.64 -16.73 2.13
N MET A 494 4.84 -17.80 2.02
CA MET A 494 5.27 -19.17 2.30
C MET A 494 4.99 -20.10 1.11
N ARG A 495 5.62 -21.27 1.11
CA ARG A 495 5.29 -22.39 0.21
C ARG A 495 4.59 -23.49 0.99
N ARG A 496 3.44 -23.92 0.46
CA ARG A 496 2.69 -25.07 0.98
C ARG A 496 3.38 -26.38 0.60
N GLN A 497 3.37 -27.34 1.51
CA GLN A 497 3.86 -28.69 1.28
C GLN A 497 2.84 -29.70 1.84
N THR A 498 2.33 -30.57 0.98
CA THR A 498 1.49 -31.71 1.38
C THR A 498 2.39 -32.91 1.65
N ASN A 499 2.29 -33.48 2.84
CA ASN A 499 3.13 -34.57 3.32
C ASN A 499 2.28 -35.79 3.60
N THR A 500 2.77 -36.96 3.16
CA THR A 500 2.23 -38.25 3.53
C THR A 500 3.34 -39.06 4.20
N ILE A 501 3.12 -39.50 5.42
CA ILE A 501 4.06 -40.30 6.20
C ILE A 501 3.47 -41.69 6.34
N ASN A 502 4.13 -42.68 5.75
CA ASN A 502 3.95 -44.07 6.14
C ASN A 502 4.66 -44.27 7.49
N TYR A 503 3.91 -44.58 8.54
CA TYR A 503 4.47 -44.86 9.87
C TYR A 503 4.59 -46.37 10.15
N THR A 504 4.34 -47.21 9.14
CA THR A 504 4.48 -48.67 9.23
C THR A 504 5.78 -49.14 8.59
N THR A 505 6.11 -50.41 8.78
CA THR A 505 7.23 -51.09 8.10
C THR A 505 6.82 -51.71 6.76
N GLU A 506 5.54 -51.62 6.37
CA GLU A 506 4.99 -52.16 5.13
C GLU A 506 4.72 -51.01 4.14
N LEU A 507 4.92 -51.22 2.85
CA LEU A 507 4.56 -50.24 1.82
C LEU A 507 3.38 -50.76 0.98
N PRO A 508 2.13 -50.63 1.46
CA PRO A 508 0.98 -50.98 0.66
C PRO A 508 0.94 -50.04 -0.56
N LEU A 509 1.13 -50.60 -1.74
CA LEU A 509 1.06 -49.85 -2.98
C LEU A 509 -0.40 -49.49 -3.23
N ALA A 510 -0.64 -48.22 -3.52
CA ALA A 510 -1.94 -47.82 -4.05
C ALA A 510 -2.20 -48.56 -5.37
N GLN A 511 -3.48 -48.79 -5.67
CA GLN A 511 -3.96 -49.46 -6.89
C GLN A 511 -3.83 -50.99 -6.91
N GLY A 512 -3.48 -51.64 -5.80
CA GLY A 512 -3.52 -53.11 -5.70
C GLY A 512 -2.43 -53.84 -6.50
N ILE A 513 -1.43 -53.12 -6.99
CA ILE A 513 -0.26 -53.68 -7.68
C ILE A 513 0.64 -54.36 -6.64
N LYS A 514 1.07 -55.60 -6.92
CA LYS A 514 2.01 -56.35 -6.08
C LYS A 514 3.35 -56.47 -6.82
N PHE A 515 4.46 -56.21 -6.12
CA PHE A 515 5.79 -56.59 -6.57
C PHE A 515 6.32 -57.66 -5.62
N ASP A 516 6.83 -58.76 -6.16
CA ASP A 516 7.58 -59.77 -5.42
C ASP A 516 9.05 -59.32 -5.37
N LEU A 517 9.39 -58.40 -4.46
CA LEU A 517 10.73 -57.83 -4.26
C LEU A 517 11.32 -58.22 -2.91
#